data_AF-A0A2L1GL11-F1
#
_entry.id   AF-A0A2L1GL11-F1
#
_cell.length_a   1.000
_cell.length_b   1.000
_cell.length_c   1.000
_cell.angle_alpha   90.00
_cell.angle_beta   90.00
_cell.angle_gamma   90.00
#
_symmetry.space_group_name_H-M   'P 1'
#
loop_
_entity.id
_entity.type
_entity.pdbx_description
1 polymer ?
#
loop_
_entity_poly.entity_id
_entity_poly.type
_entity_poly.pdbx_seq_one_letter_code
_entity_poly.pdbx_strand_id
1 'polypeptide(L)'
;MFIQYWSDAHDAQRIMRWLMGSLTGVEPARIADLAFIVMAALLLIRAMTSELDLLTAGEELAASRGVAVRQTKIAAFAVSSIMVGAIVSVTGPIGFVGMMAPHLCRLWFGWSHRILLPNAFMLGGCFLVVCDLVSRSILAPAELPIGIITAMVGGPFFLWTLFRSNSSGELL
;
A
#
# COMPACT_ATOMS: atom_id res chain seq x y z
N MET A 1 -9.72 15.46 -14.20
CA MET A 1 -10.93 16.24 -14.51
C MET A 1 -10.75 17.09 -15.77
N PHE A 2 -9.76 17.99 -15.86
CA PHE A 2 -9.56 18.80 -17.07
C PHE A 2 -9.34 17.97 -18.36
N ILE A 3 -8.44 16.98 -18.33
CA ILE A 3 -8.17 16.10 -19.48
C ILE A 3 -9.42 15.32 -19.90
N GLN A 4 -10.13 14.74 -18.92
CA GLN A 4 -11.35 13.96 -19.16
C GLN A 4 -12.47 14.77 -19.82
N TYR A 5 -12.60 16.05 -19.48
CA TYR A 5 -13.61 16.93 -20.08
C TYR A 5 -13.38 17.16 -21.58
N TRP A 6 -12.11 17.12 -22.01
CA TRP A 6 -11.71 17.30 -23.41
C TRP A 6 -11.51 15.97 -24.16
N SER A 7 -11.72 14.82 -23.50
CA SER A 7 -11.57 13.49 -24.11
C SER A 7 -12.89 12.98 -24.67
N ASP A 8 -12.81 12.16 -25.72
CA ASP A 8 -13.97 11.43 -26.23
C ASP A 8 -14.57 10.52 -25.16
N ALA A 9 -15.87 10.22 -25.27
CA ALA A 9 -16.60 9.40 -24.30
C ALA A 9 -15.94 8.03 -24.05
N HIS A 10 -15.31 7.45 -25.07
CA HIS A 10 -14.57 6.20 -24.96
C HIS A 10 -13.33 6.33 -24.06
N ASP A 11 -12.49 7.34 -24.29
CA ASP A 11 -11.27 7.56 -23.53
C ASP A 11 -11.57 8.00 -22.10
N ALA A 12 -12.60 8.81 -21.89
CA ALA A 12 -13.10 9.16 -20.57
C ALA A 12 -13.49 7.90 -19.77
N GLN A 13 -14.17 6.92 -20.40
CA GLN A 13 -14.50 5.64 -19.77
C GLN A 13 -13.28 4.76 -19.50
N ARG A 14 -12.23 4.81 -20.33
CA ARG A 14 -10.96 4.10 -20.07
C ARG A 14 -10.21 4.71 -18.89
N ILE A 15 -10.12 6.03 -18.83
CA ILE A 15 -9.52 6.76 -17.72
C ILE A 15 -10.26 6.44 -16.41
N MET A 16 -11.60 6.51 -16.42
CA MET A 16 -12.41 6.22 -15.24
C MET A 16 -12.20 4.78 -14.75
N ARG A 17 -12.17 3.80 -15.67
CA ARG A 17 -11.90 2.40 -15.31
C ARG A 17 -10.50 2.20 -14.74
N TRP A 18 -9.48 2.85 -15.31
CA TRP A 18 -8.12 2.77 -14.78
C TRP A 18 -8.01 3.38 -13.37
N LEU A 19 -8.68 4.52 -13.13
CA LEU A 19 -8.72 5.18 -11.81
C LEU A 19 -9.42 4.36 -10.72
N MET A 20 -10.23 3.37 -11.09
CA MET A 20 -10.88 2.47 -10.12
C MET A 20 -9.96 1.32 -9.68
N GLY A 21 -8.82 1.11 -10.33
CA GLY A 21 -7.89 0.02 -10.06
C GLY A 21 -8.39 -1.35 -10.52
N SER A 22 -7.53 -2.11 -11.19
CA SER A 22 -7.84 -3.48 -11.65
C SER A 22 -6.61 -4.37 -11.68
N LEU A 23 -6.80 -5.66 -11.39
CA LEU A 23 -5.81 -6.73 -11.56
C LEU A 23 -6.08 -7.57 -12.82
N THR A 24 -7.02 -7.15 -13.67
CA THR A 24 -7.44 -7.89 -14.86
C THR A 24 -6.58 -7.53 -16.07
N GLY A 25 -6.29 -8.52 -16.92
CA GLY A 25 -5.59 -8.31 -18.19
C GLY A 25 -4.11 -7.93 -18.08
N VAL A 26 -3.44 -8.25 -16.96
CA VAL A 26 -2.00 -8.02 -16.80
C VAL A 26 -1.21 -9.12 -17.53
N GLU A 27 -0.31 -8.69 -18.42
CA GLU A 27 0.56 -9.62 -19.16
C GLU A 27 1.62 -10.26 -18.25
N PRO A 28 1.92 -11.57 -18.41
CA PRO A 28 2.90 -12.27 -17.58
C PRO A 28 4.30 -11.62 -17.56
N ALA A 29 4.74 -11.04 -18.68
CA ALA A 29 6.02 -10.33 -18.76
C ALA A 29 6.06 -9.14 -17.79
N ARG A 30 4.98 -8.34 -17.72
CA ARG A 30 4.89 -7.21 -16.79
C ARG A 30 4.84 -7.64 -15.32
N ILE A 31 4.32 -8.84 -15.05
CA ILE A 31 4.35 -9.42 -13.70
C ILE A 31 5.79 -9.72 -13.28
N ALA A 32 6.61 -10.28 -14.18
CA ALA A 32 8.01 -10.57 -13.89
C ALA A 32 8.82 -9.28 -13.63
N ASP A 33 8.62 -8.25 -14.45
CA ASP A 33 9.26 -6.94 -14.27
C ASP A 33 8.87 -6.29 -12.94
N LEU A 34 7.58 -6.31 -12.61
CA LEU A 34 7.09 -5.82 -11.31
C LEU A 34 7.66 -6.61 -10.15
N ALA A 35 7.70 -7.93 -10.24
CA ALA A 35 8.25 -8.79 -9.19
C ALA A 35 9.73 -8.45 -8.94
N PHE A 36 10.51 -8.22 -9.99
CA PHE A 36 11.90 -7.79 -9.86
C PHE A 36 12.02 -6.44 -9.13
N ILE A 37 11.25 -5.44 -9.55
CA ILE A 37 11.26 -4.10 -8.93
C ILE A 37 10.84 -4.17 -7.45
N VAL A 38 9.76 -4.90 -7.15
CA VAL A 38 9.25 -5.06 -5.79
C VAL A 38 10.26 -5.79 -4.90
N MET A 39 10.86 -6.88 -5.39
CA MET A 39 11.87 -7.62 -4.62
C MET A 39 13.11 -6.78 -4.36
N ALA A 40 13.60 -6.02 -5.35
CA ALA A 40 14.70 -5.08 -5.16
C ALA A 40 14.36 -4.00 -4.12
N ALA A 41 13.18 -3.40 -4.20
CA ALA A 41 12.71 -2.40 -3.24
C ALA A 41 12.58 -2.98 -1.82
N LEU A 42 12.03 -4.18 -1.67
CA LEU A 42 11.93 -4.88 -0.39
C LEU A 42 13.30 -5.15 0.22
N LEU A 43 14.30 -5.56 -0.58
CA LEU A 43 15.67 -5.77 -0.10
C LEU A 43 16.32 -4.47 0.36
N LEU A 44 16.13 -3.37 -0.38
CA LEU A 44 16.64 -2.05 -0.01
C LEU A 44 15.99 -1.55 1.29
N ILE A 45 14.67 -1.63 1.40
CA ILE A 45 13.95 -1.24 2.64
C ILE A 45 14.37 -2.15 3.80
N ARG A 46 14.56 -3.46 3.54
CA ARG A 46 15.00 -4.42 4.55
C ARG A 46 16.38 -4.06 5.11
N ALA A 47 17.28 -3.54 4.30
CA ALA A 47 18.60 -3.08 4.73
C ALA A 47 18.53 -1.87 5.66
N MET A 48 17.44 -1.08 5.59
CA MET A 48 17.24 0.15 6.36
C MET A 48 16.35 -0.04 7.60
N THR A 49 15.93 -1.28 7.93
CA THR A 49 14.93 -1.50 8.99
C THR A 49 15.41 -1.06 10.38
N SER A 50 16.71 -1.16 10.65
CA SER A 50 17.27 -0.79 11.96
C SER A 50 17.23 0.73 12.15
N GLU A 51 17.57 1.47 11.11
CA GLU A 51 17.50 2.93 11.05
C GLU A 51 16.04 3.39 11.13
N LEU A 52 15.12 2.72 10.43
CA LEU A 52 13.68 2.98 10.50
C LEU A 52 13.13 2.73 11.91
N ASP A 53 13.56 1.66 12.59
CA ASP A 53 13.21 1.40 13.99
C ASP A 53 13.71 2.53 14.91
N LEU A 54 14.96 2.98 14.75
CA LEU A 54 15.51 4.10 15.53
C LEU A 54 14.77 5.42 15.26
N LEU A 55 14.39 5.68 14.01
CA LEU A 55 13.62 6.86 13.63
C LEU A 55 12.24 6.90 14.31
N THR A 56 11.64 5.75 14.62
CA THR A 56 10.37 5.72 15.39
C THR A 56 10.52 6.15 16.84
N ALA A 57 11.71 6.04 17.42
CA ALA A 57 12.00 6.53 18.77
C ALA A 57 12.23 8.06 18.80
N GLY A 58 12.56 8.67 17.65
CA GLY A 58 12.78 10.10 17.50
C GLY A 58 14.02 10.42 16.67
N GLU A 59 13.99 11.55 15.95
CA GLU A 59 15.08 11.95 15.05
C GLU A 59 16.39 12.26 15.79
N GLU A 60 16.32 12.93 16.95
CA GLU A 60 17.50 13.24 17.77
C GLU A 60 18.15 11.97 18.32
N LEU A 61 17.35 11.03 18.81
CA LEU A 61 17.83 9.74 19.31
C LEU A 61 18.49 8.93 18.18
N ALA A 62 17.86 8.86 17.02
CA ALA A 62 18.44 8.20 15.85
C ALA A 62 19.77 8.84 15.43
N ALA A 63 19.83 10.17 15.36
CA ALA A 63 21.06 10.89 15.02
C ALA A 63 22.19 10.63 16.02
N SER A 64 21.89 10.61 17.33
CA SER A 64 22.88 10.30 18.38
C SER A 64 23.43 8.86 18.28
N ARG A 65 22.67 7.95 17.67
CA ARG A 65 23.06 6.56 17.39
C ARG A 65 23.76 6.39 16.04
N GLY A 66 24.10 7.49 15.35
CA GLY A 66 24.84 7.48 14.09
C GLY A 66 23.97 7.31 12.85
N VAL A 67 22.64 7.38 12.96
CA VAL A 67 21.75 7.31 11.81
C VAL A 67 21.84 8.60 11.00
N ALA A 68 22.11 8.45 9.71
CA ALA A 68 22.05 9.53 8.74
C ALA A 68 20.56 9.86 8.44
N VAL A 69 19.88 10.56 9.36
CA VAL A 69 18.40 10.75 9.38
C VAL A 69 17.87 11.25 8.04
N ARG A 70 18.44 12.34 7.51
CA ARG A 70 18.00 12.95 6.25
C ARG A 70 18.15 11.98 5.08
N GLN A 71 19.29 11.31 4.97
CA GLN A 71 19.59 10.36 3.90
C GLN A 71 18.67 9.15 3.97
N THR A 72 18.43 8.63 5.17
CA THR A 72 17.54 7.49 5.42
C THR A 72 16.11 7.83 5.01
N LYS A 73 15.59 9.00 5.38
CA LYS A 73 14.24 9.45 4.98
C LYS A 73 14.11 9.60 3.46
N ILE A 74 15.11 10.23 2.82
CA ILE A 74 15.12 10.42 1.35
C ILE A 74 15.19 9.06 0.63
N ALA A 75 16.07 8.16 1.07
CA ALA A 75 16.20 6.83 0.46
C ALA A 75 14.93 6.00 0.65
N ALA A 76 14.33 5.97 1.85
CA ALA A 76 13.08 5.26 2.10
C ALA A 76 11.92 5.83 1.26
N PHE A 77 11.82 7.16 1.15
CA PHE A 77 10.84 7.82 0.29
C PHE A 77 11.06 7.49 -1.19
N ALA A 78 12.29 7.54 -1.68
CA ALA A 78 12.59 7.24 -3.08
C ALA A 78 12.28 5.79 -3.44
N VAL A 79 12.72 4.83 -2.63
CA VAL A 79 12.48 3.40 -2.87
C VAL A 79 10.99 3.07 -2.81
N SER A 80 10.27 3.57 -1.81
CA SER A 80 8.81 3.37 -1.72
C SER A 80 8.06 4.03 -2.87
N SER A 81 8.46 5.23 -3.30
CA SER A 81 7.83 5.93 -4.42
C SER A 81 8.01 5.20 -5.75
N ILE A 82 9.21 4.67 -6.01
CA ILE A 82 9.49 3.87 -7.21
C ILE A 82 8.67 2.58 -7.18
N MET A 83 8.64 1.88 -6.05
CA MET A 83 7.87 0.65 -5.89
C MET A 83 6.37 0.88 -6.10
N VAL A 84 5.79 1.89 -5.45
CA VAL A 84 4.37 2.22 -5.58
C VAL A 84 4.05 2.71 -6.99
N GLY A 85 4.90 3.57 -7.58
CA GLY A 85 4.72 4.07 -8.93
C GLY A 85 4.72 2.96 -9.98
N ALA A 86 5.63 1.98 -9.86
CA ALA A 86 5.66 0.82 -10.74
C ALA A 86 4.36 0.01 -10.63
N ILE A 87 3.91 -0.31 -9.41
CA ILE A 87 2.65 -1.05 -9.19
C ILE A 87 1.46 -0.29 -9.76
N VAL A 88 1.28 0.97 -9.39
CA VAL A 88 0.14 1.81 -9.81
C VAL A 88 0.11 2.01 -11.32
N SER A 89 1.26 2.08 -12.00
CA SER A 89 1.30 2.20 -13.46
C SER A 89 0.64 1.01 -14.19
N VAL A 90 0.66 -0.17 -13.58
CA VAL A 90 0.11 -1.41 -14.15
C VAL A 90 -1.29 -1.68 -13.63
N THR A 91 -1.51 -1.58 -12.32
CA THR A 91 -2.78 -1.98 -11.68
C THR A 91 -3.77 -0.84 -11.53
N GLY A 92 -3.36 0.40 -11.82
CA GLY A 92 -4.08 1.59 -11.37
C GLY A 92 -3.96 1.79 -9.85
N PRO A 93 -4.51 2.90 -9.33
CA PRO A 93 -4.46 3.20 -7.90
C PRO A 93 -5.39 2.26 -7.11
N ILE A 94 -4.84 1.59 -6.11
CA ILE A 94 -5.58 0.76 -5.17
C ILE A 94 -5.37 1.31 -3.75
N GLY A 95 -6.46 1.71 -3.10
CA GLY A 95 -6.44 2.33 -1.78
C GLY A 95 -6.45 1.34 -0.62
N PHE A 96 -6.25 1.87 0.58
CA PHE A 96 -6.40 1.19 1.89
C PHE A 96 -5.48 0.01 2.22
N VAL A 97 -5.03 -0.79 1.26
CA VAL A 97 -4.15 -1.95 1.51
C VAL A 97 -2.90 -1.53 2.29
N GLY A 98 -2.25 -0.44 1.86
CA GLY A 98 -1.05 0.11 2.51
C GLY A 98 -1.28 0.71 3.90
N MET A 99 -2.53 0.98 4.29
CA MET A 99 -2.87 1.36 5.67
C MET A 99 -3.26 0.14 6.51
N MET A 100 -4.13 -0.72 5.98
CA MET A 100 -4.70 -1.86 6.69
C MET A 100 -3.63 -2.90 7.02
N ALA A 101 -2.85 -3.33 6.03
CA ALA A 101 -1.91 -4.42 6.19
C ALA A 101 -0.84 -4.16 7.27
N PRO A 102 -0.10 -3.03 7.24
CA PRO A 102 0.86 -2.75 8.30
C PRO A 102 0.21 -2.47 9.65
N HIS A 103 -1.00 -1.88 9.70
CA HIS A 103 -1.69 -1.65 10.97
C HIS A 103 -2.10 -2.96 11.65
N LEU A 104 -2.70 -3.89 10.90
CA LEU A 104 -3.02 -5.24 11.39
C LEU A 104 -1.75 -5.98 11.83
N CYS A 105 -0.67 -5.88 11.06
CA CYS A 105 0.59 -6.51 11.43
C CYS A 105 1.19 -5.91 12.70
N ARG A 106 1.08 -4.59 12.92
CA ARG A 106 1.53 -3.95 14.17
C ARG A 106 0.74 -4.42 15.38
N LEU A 107 -0.57 -4.65 15.22
CA LEU A 107 -1.43 -5.19 16.29
C LEU A 107 -1.10 -6.64 16.65
N TRP A 108 -0.69 -7.47 15.68
CA TRP A 108 -0.46 -8.91 15.91
C TRP A 108 1.00 -9.28 16.18
N PHE A 109 1.96 -8.63 15.50
CA PHE A 109 3.38 -9.03 15.49
C PHE A 109 4.32 -7.99 16.11
N GLY A 110 3.79 -6.82 16.51
CA GLY A 110 4.56 -5.75 17.15
C GLY A 110 5.16 -4.74 16.17
N TRP A 111 6.08 -3.91 16.70
CA TRP A 111 6.46 -2.63 16.08
C TRP A 111 7.76 -2.65 15.28
N SER A 112 8.59 -3.70 15.41
CA SER A 112 9.87 -3.76 14.69
C SER A 112 9.66 -3.93 13.18
N HIS A 113 10.28 -3.05 12.40
CA HIS A 113 10.20 -3.06 10.93
C HIS A 113 10.76 -4.35 10.32
N ARG A 114 11.70 -5.02 10.98
CA ARG A 114 12.26 -6.31 10.52
C ARG A 114 11.19 -7.41 10.43
N ILE A 115 10.26 -7.44 11.39
CA ILE A 115 9.17 -8.41 11.45
C ILE A 115 7.97 -7.88 10.65
N LEU A 116 7.73 -6.58 10.72
CA LEU A 116 6.62 -5.93 10.06
C LEU A 116 6.69 -6.05 8.53
N LEU A 117 7.87 -5.85 7.93
CA LEU A 117 8.03 -5.80 6.48
C LEU A 117 7.57 -7.10 5.77
N PRO A 118 8.07 -8.31 6.12
CA PRO A 118 7.60 -9.54 5.48
C PRO A 118 6.14 -9.86 5.80
N ASN A 119 5.70 -9.60 7.03
CA ASN A 119 4.33 -9.90 7.45
C ASN A 119 3.31 -8.98 6.75
N ALA A 120 3.61 -7.69 6.63
CA ALA A 120 2.75 -6.74 5.93
C ALA A 120 2.69 -7.04 4.43
N PHE A 121 3.80 -7.48 3.82
CA PHE A 121 3.83 -7.93 2.44
C PHE A 121 2.91 -9.14 2.22
N MET A 122 3.04 -10.18 3.05
CA MET A 122 2.20 -11.39 2.96
C MET A 122 0.72 -11.10 3.26
N LEU A 123 0.44 -10.36 4.32
CA LEU A 123 -0.93 -10.05 4.75
C LEU A 123 -1.63 -9.13 3.74
N GLY A 124 -0.92 -8.13 3.20
CA GLY A 124 -1.44 -7.27 2.14
C GLY A 124 -1.73 -8.03 0.85
N GLY A 125 -0.84 -8.94 0.45
CA GLY A 125 -1.05 -9.81 -0.72
C GLY A 125 -2.25 -10.75 -0.53
N CYS A 126 -2.35 -11.41 0.61
CA CYS A 126 -3.48 -12.28 0.95
C CYS A 126 -4.81 -11.50 0.95
N PHE A 127 -4.83 -10.31 1.57
CA PHE A 127 -5.98 -9.43 1.57
C PHE A 127 -6.41 -9.05 0.14
N LEU A 128 -5.46 -8.67 -0.72
CA LEU A 128 -5.73 -8.35 -2.12
C LEU A 128 -6.31 -9.54 -2.90
N VAL A 129 -5.77 -10.75 -2.69
CA VAL A 129 -6.29 -11.97 -3.34
C VAL A 129 -7.74 -12.24 -2.92
N VAL A 130 -8.07 -12.07 -1.64
CA VAL A 130 -9.44 -12.22 -1.15
C VAL A 130 -10.35 -11.16 -1.76
N CYS A 131 -9.91 -9.90 -1.82
CA CYS A 131 -10.67 -8.83 -2.47
C CYS A 131 -10.89 -9.10 -3.97
N ASP A 132 -9.88 -9.60 -4.69
CA ASP A 132 -9.98 -9.95 -6.11
C ASP A 132 -10.99 -11.07 -6.34
N LEU A 133 -10.91 -12.14 -5.53
CA LEU A 133 -11.85 -13.26 -5.58
C LEU A 133 -13.30 -12.80 -5.37
N VAL A 134 -13.53 -11.94 -4.36
CA VAL A 134 -14.84 -11.35 -4.08
C VAL A 134 -15.31 -10.48 -5.25
N SER A 135 -14.42 -9.65 -5.81
CA SER A 135 -14.71 -8.76 -6.94
C SER A 135 -15.18 -9.52 -8.18
N ARG A 136 -14.61 -10.70 -8.44
CA ARG A 136 -14.97 -11.57 -9.56
C ARG A 136 -16.22 -12.42 -9.31
N SER A 137 -16.55 -12.68 -8.05
CA SER A 137 -17.63 -13.61 -7.69
C SER A 137 -19.00 -12.95 -7.49
N ILE A 138 -19.06 -11.71 -7.00
CA ILE A 138 -20.34 -11.08 -6.60
C ILE A 138 -21.24 -10.75 -7.80
N LEU A 139 -20.69 -10.31 -8.94
CA LEU A 139 -21.47 -9.81 -10.10
C LEU A 139 -21.15 -10.51 -11.42
N ALA A 140 -20.65 -11.75 -11.38
CA ALA A 140 -20.34 -12.50 -12.60
C ALA A 140 -21.55 -12.52 -13.58
N PRO A 141 -21.36 -12.18 -14.89
CA PRO A 141 -20.10 -12.06 -15.64
C PRO A 141 -19.47 -10.66 -15.65
N ALA A 142 -20.06 -9.66 -14.97
CA ALA A 142 -19.48 -8.33 -14.87
C ALA A 142 -18.42 -8.29 -13.76
N GLU A 143 -17.20 -7.87 -14.10
CA GLU A 143 -16.11 -7.73 -13.14
C GLU A 143 -16.16 -6.35 -12.47
N LEU A 144 -16.27 -6.32 -11.14
CA LEU A 144 -16.11 -5.07 -10.40
C LEU A 144 -14.63 -4.68 -10.30
N PRO A 145 -14.30 -3.39 -10.38
CA PRO A 145 -12.97 -2.90 -10.03
C PRO A 145 -12.64 -3.20 -8.57
N ILE A 146 -11.49 -3.83 -8.32
CA ILE A 146 -11.07 -4.24 -6.97
C ILE A 146 -10.92 -3.04 -6.01
N GLY A 147 -10.61 -1.85 -6.54
CA GLY A 147 -10.52 -0.63 -5.74
C GLY A 147 -11.81 -0.31 -4.98
N ILE A 148 -12.97 -0.61 -5.56
CA ILE A 148 -14.27 -0.44 -4.89
C ILE A 148 -14.37 -1.35 -3.67
N ILE A 149 -14.05 -2.64 -3.83
CA ILE A 149 -14.08 -3.63 -2.75
C ILE A 149 -13.12 -3.24 -1.63
N THR A 150 -11.88 -2.87 -1.97
CA THR A 150 -10.89 -2.43 -0.97
C THR A 150 -11.32 -1.17 -0.23
N ALA A 151 -11.99 -0.22 -0.89
CA ALA A 151 -12.51 0.99 -0.24
C ALA A 151 -13.70 0.69 0.68
N MET A 152 -14.60 -0.22 0.29
CA MET A 152 -15.73 -0.65 1.11
C MET A 152 -15.29 -1.31 2.42
N VAL A 153 -14.18 -2.05 2.40
CA VAL A 153 -13.62 -2.68 3.61
C VAL A 153 -12.72 -1.70 4.38
N GLY A 154 -11.90 -0.93 3.66
CA GLY A 154 -10.92 -0.02 4.22
C GLY A 154 -11.51 1.21 4.91
N GLY A 155 -12.62 1.75 4.39
CA GLY A 155 -13.33 2.88 5.01
C GLY A 155 -13.81 2.58 6.44
N PRO A 156 -14.59 1.51 6.66
CA PRO A 156 -14.98 1.06 8.00
C PRO A 156 -13.79 0.74 8.90
N PHE A 157 -12.74 0.10 8.37
CA PHE A 157 -11.53 -0.17 9.14
C PHE A 157 -10.84 1.11 9.61
N PHE A 158 -10.70 2.10 8.73
CA PHE A 158 -10.11 3.39 9.06
C PHE A 158 -10.91 4.10 10.17
N LEU A 159 -12.24 4.16 10.03
CA LEU A 159 -13.12 4.73 11.05
C LEU A 159 -12.97 4.03 12.40
N TRP A 160 -12.94 2.69 12.41
CA TRP A 160 -12.72 1.92 13.63
C TRP A 160 -11.39 2.27 14.32
N THR A 161 -10.29 2.36 13.56
CA THR A 161 -8.99 2.75 14.13
C THR A 161 -8.98 4.18 14.67
N LEU A 162 -9.66 5.11 13.99
CA LEU A 162 -9.79 6.50 14.41
C LEU A 162 -10.52 6.63 15.75
N PHE A 163 -11.67 5.96 15.89
CA PHE A 163 -12.46 6.04 17.13
C PHE A 163 -11.77 5.35 18.30
N ARG A 164 -11.06 4.24 18.07
CA ARG A 164 -10.31 3.55 19.12
C ARG A 164 -9.17 4.40 19.68
N SER A 165 -8.50 5.21 18.85
CA SER A 165 -7.40 6.07 19.29
C SER A 165 -7.88 7.20 20.19
N ASN A 166 -9.10 7.72 19.97
CA ASN A 166 -9.62 8.85 20.73
C ASN A 166 -10.03 8.45 22.17
N SER A 167 -10.38 7.19 22.40
CA SER A 167 -10.73 6.67 23.73
C SER A 167 -9.54 6.48 24.68
N SER A 168 -8.30 6.56 24.19
CA SER A 168 -7.09 6.47 25.03
C SER A 168 -6.61 7.82 25.57
N GLY A 169 -7.23 8.94 25.16
CA GLY A 169 -6.88 10.30 25.60
C GLY A 169 -7.76 10.88 26.71
N GLU A 170 -8.83 10.19 27.15
CA GLU A 170 -9.76 10.69 28.18
C GLU A 170 -9.58 10.01 29.56
N LEU A 171 -8.53 9.21 29.77
CA LEU A 171 -8.27 8.50 31.04
C LEU A 171 -6.88 8.78 31.66
N LEU A 172 -6.24 9.88 31.30
CA LEU A 172 -5.06 10.43 31.99
C LEU A 172 -5.31 11.91 32.31
#